data_AF-A0A7S6WPM2-F1
#
_entry.id   AF-A0A7S6WPM2-F1
#
_cell.length_a   1.000
_cell.length_b   1.000
_cell.length_c   1.000
_cell.angle_alpha   90.00
_cell.angle_beta   90.00
_cell.angle_gamma   90.00
#
_symmetry.space_group_name_H-M   'P 1'
#
loop_
_entity.id
_entity.type
_entity.pdbx_description
1 polymer ?
#
loop_
_entity_poly.entity_id
_entity_poly.type
_entity_poly.pdbx_seq_one_letter_code
_entity_poly.pdbx_strand_id
1 'polypeptide(L)'
;MSDFLVSEILVLILLIPPCLRPFSKGLKKAGAVPLLPWFAAVILLFIMFGQGITVSLLPVIAIAVICIITEFARFVMFLNGLPNGFYSGFSYFLRIFMLILLGGVFFCTFYFSPERDYPANYSDFTKEDLIFNSNGKEFCGGVFYKPQNVKNEHITVAVLSAYPHCSSYSNTFSRFFANAGYNTVELTNPENINIKFLPKRYTEFLASCNAVLKRNGKKEHKEKQNSDFFNFTVSEILNLRKNSSFYVIAEGRYRQALYDYFVQNPGAFSGIFFILSEEEEISGINRERSCILDERGQLKFSHELSEFPVCLFIRPKEKLSQFGELRCDDVLAARLLGASRDLGRKDRITAAEVFEKWLKIRDEITIGHL
;
A
#
# COMPACT_ATOMS: atom_id res chain seq x y z
N MET A 1 10.27 0.08 -8.94
CA MET A 1 9.44 -0.63 -9.93
C MET A 1 9.77 -2.11 -9.83
N SER A 2 8.75 -2.92 -9.65
CA SER A 2 8.87 -4.36 -9.70
C SER A 2 9.31 -4.77 -11.12
N ASP A 3 10.01 -5.90 -11.27
CA ASP A 3 10.32 -6.49 -12.60
C ASP A 3 9.07 -6.69 -13.47
N PHE A 4 7.88 -6.63 -12.85
CA PHE A 4 6.56 -6.70 -13.47
C PHE A 4 6.25 -5.48 -14.35
N LEU A 5 6.71 -4.28 -13.98
CA LEU A 5 6.44 -3.06 -14.74
C LEU A 5 7.28 -3.00 -16.03
N VAL A 6 8.55 -3.42 -15.98
CA VAL A 6 9.43 -3.36 -17.16
C VAL A 6 8.95 -4.33 -18.25
N SER A 7 8.46 -5.51 -17.85
CA SER A 7 8.00 -6.53 -18.77
C SER A 7 6.64 -6.18 -19.38
N GLU A 8 5.69 -5.63 -18.61
CA GLU A 8 4.42 -5.09 -19.12
C GLU A 8 4.64 -3.88 -20.05
N ILE A 9 5.52 -2.95 -19.67
CA ILE A 9 5.91 -1.81 -20.52
C ILE A 9 6.57 -2.29 -21.81
N LEU A 10 7.43 -3.31 -21.75
CA LEU A 10 8.04 -3.90 -22.94
C LEU A 10 6.98 -4.46 -23.90
N VAL A 11 6.00 -5.21 -23.37
CA VAL A 11 4.86 -5.70 -24.15
C VAL A 11 4.10 -4.52 -24.78
N LEU A 12 3.79 -3.47 -24.02
CA LEU A 12 3.08 -2.30 -24.54
C LEU A 12 3.89 -1.54 -25.60
N ILE A 13 5.21 -1.39 -25.42
CA ILE A 13 6.10 -0.75 -26.39
C ILE A 13 6.12 -1.54 -27.71
N LEU A 14 6.14 -2.88 -27.66
CA LEU A 14 6.08 -3.71 -28.86
C LEU A 14 4.76 -3.54 -29.62
N LEU A 15 3.68 -3.15 -28.94
CA LEU A 15 2.37 -2.89 -29.55
C LEU A 15 2.23 -1.46 -30.12
N ILE A 16 3.14 -0.53 -29.82
CA ILE A 16 3.11 0.83 -30.37
C ILE A 16 3.31 0.85 -31.90
N PRO A 17 4.35 0.23 -32.48
CA PRO A 17 4.56 0.24 -33.92
C PRO A 17 3.39 -0.28 -34.76
N PRO A 18 2.74 -1.43 -34.47
CA PRO A 18 1.58 -1.87 -35.25
C PRO A 18 0.39 -0.89 -35.14
N CYS A 19 0.21 -0.24 -33.99
CA CYS A 19 -0.81 0.79 -33.82
C CYS A 19 -0.51 2.09 -34.59
N LEU A 20 0.76 2.50 -34.67
CA LEU A 20 1.19 3.71 -35.40
C LEU A 20 1.43 3.50 -36.89
N ARG A 21 1.54 2.24 -37.34
CA ARG A 21 1.81 1.88 -38.73
C ARG A 21 0.98 2.62 -39.79
N PRO A 22 -0.36 2.80 -39.66
CA PRO A 22 -1.12 3.57 -40.63
C PRO A 22 -0.72 5.05 -40.74
N PHE A 23 -0.14 5.63 -39.69
CA PHE A 23 0.17 7.06 -39.62
C PHE A 23 1.63 7.39 -40.00
N SER A 24 2.52 6.38 -40.04
CA SER A 24 3.94 6.58 -40.34
C SER A 24 4.35 5.96 -41.67
N LYS A 25 4.92 6.78 -42.56
CA LYS A 25 5.48 6.32 -43.85
C LYS A 25 6.62 5.31 -43.66
N GLY A 26 7.42 5.46 -42.60
CA GLY A 26 8.50 4.52 -42.28
C GLY A 26 7.99 3.15 -41.87
N LEU A 27 6.99 3.11 -40.98
CA LEU A 27 6.39 1.85 -40.51
C LEU A 27 5.59 1.11 -41.59
N LYS A 28 5.03 1.81 -42.58
CA LYS A 28 4.40 1.18 -43.75
C LYS A 28 5.40 0.41 -44.61
N LYS A 29 6.63 0.90 -44.73
CA LYS A 29 7.72 0.24 -45.48
C LYS A 29 8.27 -0.98 -44.73
N ALA A 30 8.20 -0.99 -43.41
CA ALA A 30 8.61 -2.12 -42.60
C ALA A 30 7.57 -3.26 -42.72
N GLY A 31 7.88 -4.27 -43.55
CA GLY A 31 6.99 -5.42 -43.78
C GLY A 31 6.77 -6.32 -42.57
N ALA A 32 7.75 -6.37 -41.66
CA ALA A 32 7.77 -7.25 -40.49
C ALA A 32 6.96 -6.76 -39.27
N VAL A 33 6.40 -5.53 -39.30
CA VAL A 33 5.67 -4.96 -38.16
C VAL A 33 4.51 -5.84 -37.64
N PRO A 34 3.76 -6.59 -38.47
CA PRO A 34 2.72 -7.51 -37.98
C PRO A 34 3.23 -8.68 -37.12
N LEU A 35 4.55 -8.92 -37.03
CA LEU A 35 5.13 -9.90 -36.11
C LEU A 35 5.15 -9.42 -34.66
N LEU A 36 5.18 -8.10 -34.43
CA LEU A 36 5.39 -7.53 -33.09
C LEU A 36 4.28 -7.90 -32.08
N PRO A 37 2.98 -7.95 -32.43
CA PRO A 37 1.95 -8.44 -31.53
C PRO A 37 2.16 -9.88 -31.06
N TRP A 38 2.74 -10.74 -31.91
CA TRP A 38 3.04 -12.12 -31.57
C TRP A 38 4.24 -12.23 -30.62
N PHE A 39 5.30 -11.46 -30.87
CA PHE A 39 6.42 -11.36 -29.92
C PHE A 39 5.96 -10.82 -28.57
N ALA A 40 5.08 -9.81 -28.57
CA ALA A 40 4.48 -9.26 -27.37
C ALA A 40 3.70 -10.33 -26.59
N ALA A 41 2.92 -11.19 -27.27
CA ALA A 41 2.20 -12.29 -26.63
C ALA A 41 3.11 -13.40 -26.09
N VAL A 42 4.23 -13.72 -26.75
CA VAL A 42 5.21 -14.68 -26.23
C VAL A 42 5.86 -14.17 -24.94
N ILE A 43 6.27 -12.90 -24.93
CA ILE A 43 6.82 -12.26 -23.73
C ILE A 43 5.76 -12.26 -22.62
N LEU A 44 4.51 -11.96 -22.96
CA LEU A 44 3.39 -11.97 -22.03
C LEU A 44 3.15 -13.36 -21.40
N LEU A 45 3.30 -14.43 -22.18
CA LEU A 45 3.26 -15.81 -21.66
C LEU A 45 4.38 -16.09 -20.67
N PHE A 46 5.62 -15.67 -20.98
CA PHE A 46 6.74 -15.82 -20.04
C PHE A 46 6.56 -14.99 -18.77
N ILE A 47 5.96 -13.80 -18.88
CA ILE A 47 5.54 -13.02 -17.73
C ILE A 47 4.57 -13.84 -16.88
N MET A 48 3.49 -14.36 -17.45
CA MET A 48 2.50 -15.15 -16.72
C MET A 48 3.11 -16.38 -16.03
N PHE A 49 4.07 -17.06 -16.67
CA PHE A 49 4.74 -18.22 -16.06
C PHE A 49 5.69 -17.82 -14.92
N GLY A 50 6.44 -16.73 -15.07
CA GLY A 50 7.40 -16.30 -14.04
C GLY A 50 6.76 -15.55 -12.87
N GLN A 51 5.63 -14.88 -13.13
CA GLN A 51 5.03 -13.89 -12.22
C GLN A 51 3.59 -14.21 -11.81
N GLY A 52 2.92 -15.16 -12.48
CA GLY A 52 1.49 -15.40 -12.33
C GLY A 52 0.64 -14.35 -13.07
N ILE A 53 -0.67 -14.40 -12.87
CA ILE A 53 -1.62 -13.44 -13.45
C ILE A 53 -1.84 -12.29 -12.45
N THR A 54 -1.24 -11.13 -12.72
CA THR A 54 -1.47 -9.90 -11.92
C THR A 54 -2.64 -9.10 -12.47
N VAL A 55 -3.22 -8.23 -11.62
CA VAL A 55 -4.33 -7.34 -12.02
C VAL A 55 -3.90 -6.36 -13.11
N SER A 56 -2.66 -5.85 -13.06
CA SER A 56 -2.08 -4.97 -14.07
C SER A 56 -1.90 -5.67 -15.43
N LEU A 57 -1.76 -6.99 -15.45
CA LEU A 57 -1.57 -7.77 -16.67
C LEU A 57 -2.86 -7.97 -17.47
N LEU A 58 -4.02 -7.96 -16.82
CA LEU A 58 -5.32 -8.15 -17.49
C LEU A 58 -5.57 -7.15 -18.64
N PRO A 59 -5.44 -5.82 -18.44
CA PRO A 59 -5.58 -4.88 -19.54
C PRO A 59 -4.48 -5.03 -20.61
N VAL A 60 -3.26 -5.42 -20.22
CA VAL A 60 -2.15 -5.68 -21.16
C VAL A 60 -2.42 -6.92 -22.02
N ILE A 61 -3.02 -7.98 -21.45
CA ILE A 61 -3.48 -9.16 -22.18
C ILE A 61 -4.57 -8.76 -23.18
N ALA A 62 -5.58 -8.02 -22.74
CA ALA A 62 -6.67 -7.60 -23.61
C ALA A 62 -6.15 -6.81 -24.82
N ILE A 63 -5.25 -5.85 -24.61
CA ILE A 63 -4.72 -5.04 -25.71
C ILE A 63 -3.82 -5.83 -26.65
N ALA A 64 -2.99 -6.75 -26.14
CA ALA A 64 -2.18 -7.64 -26.96
C ALA A 64 -3.06 -8.53 -27.86
N VAL A 65 -4.13 -9.11 -27.31
CA VAL A 65 -5.09 -9.95 -28.06
C VAL A 65 -5.81 -9.13 -29.14
N ILE A 66 -6.30 -7.93 -28.82
CA ILE A 66 -6.97 -7.07 -29.80
C ILE A 66 -5.98 -6.65 -30.91
N CYS A 67 -4.73 -6.34 -30.57
CA CYS A 67 -3.68 -6.06 -31.56
C CYS A 67 -3.41 -7.25 -32.48
N ILE A 68 -3.36 -8.48 -31.95
CA ILE A 68 -3.21 -9.70 -32.76
C ILE A 68 -4.38 -9.86 -33.72
N ILE A 69 -5.62 -9.78 -33.23
CA ILE A 69 -6.82 -9.95 -34.06
C ILE A 69 -6.83 -8.91 -35.19
N THR A 70 -6.53 -7.65 -34.86
CA THR A 70 -6.60 -6.54 -35.83
C THR A 70 -5.44 -6.51 -36.82
N GLU A 71 -4.29 -7.10 -36.50
CA GLU A 71 -3.15 -7.27 -37.43
C GLU A 71 -3.15 -8.64 -38.13
N PHE A 72 -4.04 -9.57 -37.78
CA PHE A 72 -4.02 -10.96 -38.25
C PHE A 72 -3.97 -11.09 -39.78
N ALA A 73 -4.84 -10.35 -40.48
CA ALA A 73 -4.84 -10.36 -41.94
C ALA A 73 -3.49 -9.91 -42.54
N ARG A 74 -2.84 -8.90 -41.94
CA ARG A 74 -1.54 -8.38 -42.41
C ARG A 74 -0.38 -9.29 -42.04
N PHE A 75 -0.51 -10.03 -40.95
CA PHE A 75 0.40 -11.09 -40.57
C PHE A 75 0.34 -12.25 -41.58
N VAL A 76 -0.86 -12.68 -42.00
CA VAL A 76 -1.01 -13.70 -43.06
C VAL A 76 -0.41 -13.21 -44.38
N MET A 77 -0.67 -11.95 -44.77
CA MET A 77 -0.04 -11.36 -45.97
C MET A 77 1.48 -11.34 -45.87
N PHE A 78 2.04 -11.04 -44.69
CA PHE A 78 3.49 -11.09 -44.45
C PHE A 78 4.07 -12.49 -44.64
N LEU A 79 3.45 -13.53 -44.08
CA LEU A 79 3.90 -14.92 -44.22
C LEU A 79 3.91 -15.39 -45.68
N ASN A 80 2.98 -14.88 -46.48
CA ASN A 80 2.87 -15.18 -47.90
C ASN A 80 3.76 -14.29 -48.81
N GLY A 81 4.59 -13.42 -48.22
CA GLY A 81 5.44 -12.49 -48.98
C GLY A 81 4.67 -11.39 -49.74
N LEU A 82 3.41 -11.12 -49.37
CA LEU A 82 2.55 -10.15 -50.02
C LEU A 82 2.69 -8.74 -49.40
N PRO A 83 2.49 -7.67 -50.18
CA PRO A 83 2.48 -6.31 -49.66
C PRO A 83 1.37 -6.12 -48.62
N ASN A 84 1.74 -5.70 -47.41
CA ASN A 84 0.84 -5.61 -46.25
C ASN A 84 0.71 -4.18 -45.69
N GLY A 85 0.95 -3.17 -46.53
CA GLY A 85 0.93 -1.75 -46.17
C GLY A 85 -0.42 -1.05 -46.35
N PHE A 86 -1.46 -1.78 -46.75
CA PHE A 86 -2.77 -1.22 -47.07
C PHE A 86 -3.68 -1.13 -45.83
N TYR A 87 -4.33 0.03 -45.68
CA TYR A 87 -5.24 0.35 -44.59
C TYR A 87 -6.53 0.95 -45.15
N SER A 88 -7.68 0.37 -44.78
CA SER A 88 -8.99 0.95 -45.06
C SER A 88 -9.28 2.12 -44.13
N GLY A 89 -10.21 3.02 -44.51
CA GLY A 89 -10.66 4.13 -43.65
C GLY A 89 -11.09 3.67 -42.26
N PHE A 90 -11.86 2.57 -42.19
CA PHE A 90 -12.24 1.93 -40.92
C PHE A 90 -11.03 1.50 -40.08
N SER A 91 -9.98 0.97 -40.72
CA SER A 91 -8.75 0.59 -40.01
C SER A 91 -8.00 1.77 -39.42
N TYR A 92 -8.11 2.98 -39.97
CA TYR A 92 -7.53 4.18 -39.36
C TYR A 92 -8.26 4.55 -38.07
N PHE A 93 -9.60 4.59 -38.09
CA PHE A 93 -10.40 4.86 -36.88
C PHE A 93 -10.14 3.85 -35.76
N LEU A 94 -10.10 2.57 -36.11
CA LEU A 94 -9.79 1.51 -35.15
C LEU A 94 -8.40 1.69 -34.53
N ARG A 95 -7.41 2.16 -35.31
CA ARG A 95 -6.04 2.38 -34.82
C ARG A 95 -5.92 3.61 -33.92
N ILE A 96 -6.69 4.68 -34.17
CA ILE A 96 -6.81 5.81 -33.24
C ILE A 96 -7.40 5.34 -31.90
N PHE A 97 -8.49 4.58 -31.95
CA PHE A 97 -9.10 4.00 -30.75
C PHE A 97 -8.11 3.12 -29.98
N MET A 98 -7.37 2.26 -30.68
CA MET A 98 -6.34 1.42 -30.07
C MET A 98 -5.19 2.23 -29.44
N LEU A 99 -4.80 3.36 -30.02
CA LEU A 99 -3.77 4.24 -29.43
C LEU A 99 -4.28 4.92 -28.15
N ILE A 100 -5.53 5.36 -28.12
CA ILE A 100 -6.16 5.90 -26.91
C ILE A 100 -6.22 4.83 -25.83
N LEU A 101 -6.66 3.63 -26.20
CA LEU A 101 -6.73 2.49 -25.29
C LEU A 101 -5.33 2.10 -24.78
N LEU A 102 -4.32 2.09 -25.65
CA LEU A 102 -2.93 1.81 -25.29
C LEU A 102 -2.37 2.86 -24.34
N GLY A 103 -2.63 4.14 -24.57
CA GLY A 103 -2.26 5.22 -23.65
C GLY A 103 -2.96 5.08 -22.29
N GLY A 104 -4.24 4.73 -22.28
CA GLY A 104 -5.01 4.45 -21.07
C GLY A 104 -4.47 3.24 -20.30
N VAL A 105 -4.11 2.15 -21.00
CA VAL A 105 -3.49 0.97 -20.37
C VAL A 105 -2.11 1.31 -19.83
N PHE A 106 -1.29 2.09 -20.56
CA PHE A 106 -0.02 2.61 -20.06
C PHE A 106 -0.25 3.32 -18.73
N PHE A 107 -1.16 4.30 -18.69
CA PHE A 107 -1.50 5.03 -17.48
C PHE A 107 -1.98 4.11 -16.35
N CYS A 108 -2.92 3.20 -16.64
CA CYS A 108 -3.47 2.27 -15.66
C CYS A 108 -2.43 1.28 -15.11
N THR A 109 -1.51 0.79 -15.94
CA THR A 109 -0.41 -0.09 -15.51
C THR A 109 0.50 0.62 -14.50
N PHE A 110 0.79 1.91 -14.70
CA PHE A 110 1.53 2.71 -13.72
C PHE A 110 0.70 3.06 -12.48
N TYR A 111 -0.59 3.38 -12.67
CA TYR A 111 -1.47 3.85 -11.60
C TYR A 111 -1.88 2.73 -10.64
N PHE A 112 -2.12 1.52 -11.16
CA PHE A 112 -2.60 0.35 -10.42
C PHE A 112 -1.56 -0.76 -10.29
N SER A 113 -0.27 -0.47 -10.54
CA SER A 113 0.79 -1.46 -10.41
C SER A 113 0.70 -2.15 -9.04
N PRO A 114 0.72 -3.49 -8.98
CA PRO A 114 0.67 -4.19 -7.70
C PRO A 114 1.94 -3.87 -6.90
N GLU A 115 1.77 -3.65 -5.60
CA GLU A 115 2.90 -3.58 -4.69
C GLU A 115 3.53 -4.98 -4.57
N ARG A 116 4.87 -5.03 -4.57
CA ARG A 116 5.58 -6.30 -4.38
C ARG A 116 5.37 -6.77 -2.95
N ASP A 117 5.14 -8.06 -2.78
CA ASP A 117 5.35 -8.71 -1.49
C ASP A 117 6.81 -8.49 -1.06
N TYR A 118 6.97 -8.05 0.18
CA TYR A 118 8.23 -7.57 0.71
C TYR A 118 9.06 -8.76 1.19
N PRO A 119 10.15 -9.17 0.51
CA PRO A 119 11.04 -10.15 1.10
C PRO A 119 11.64 -9.58 2.40
N ALA A 120 11.36 -10.23 3.53
CA ALA A 120 12.01 -9.90 4.79
C ALA A 120 13.32 -10.68 4.87
N ASN A 121 14.44 -9.96 5.04
CA ASN A 121 15.59 -10.54 5.72
C ASN A 121 15.29 -10.50 7.22
N TYR A 122 15.40 -11.67 7.86
CA TYR A 122 14.95 -11.95 9.22
C TYR A 122 16.06 -11.67 10.26
N SER A 123 15.63 -11.64 11.54
CA SER A 123 16.35 -11.47 12.84
C SER A 123 16.77 -10.03 13.19
N ASP A 124 16.33 -9.43 14.32
CA ASP A 124 16.64 -9.81 15.73
C ASP A 124 15.43 -9.83 16.73
N PHE A 125 14.23 -10.23 16.32
CA PHE A 125 13.06 -10.31 17.20
C PHE A 125 12.21 -11.55 16.95
N THR A 126 11.55 -12.07 18.00
CA THR A 126 10.60 -13.18 17.90
C THR A 126 9.21 -12.66 17.57
N LYS A 127 8.47 -13.44 16.76
CA LYS A 127 7.10 -13.14 16.33
C LYS A 127 6.15 -14.13 17.00
N GLU A 128 5.13 -13.62 17.68
CA GLU A 128 4.08 -14.42 18.32
C GLU A 128 2.71 -13.92 17.81
N ASP A 129 1.93 -14.80 17.18
CA ASP A 129 0.58 -14.44 16.74
C ASP A 129 -0.36 -14.40 17.97
N LEU A 130 -1.06 -13.29 18.16
CA LEU A 130 -2.03 -13.11 19.25
C LEU A 130 -3.38 -13.62 18.79
N ILE A 131 -3.71 -14.84 19.21
CA ILE A 131 -4.98 -15.50 18.88
C ILE A 131 -5.93 -15.36 20.06
N PHE A 132 -7.10 -14.79 19.80
CA PHE A 132 -8.16 -14.65 20.79
C PHE A 132 -9.37 -15.50 20.38
N ASN A 133 -10.13 -15.93 21.39
CA ASN A 133 -11.37 -16.67 21.18
C ASN A 133 -12.55 -15.79 21.60
N SER A 134 -13.45 -15.50 20.66
CA SER A 134 -14.72 -14.84 20.95
C SER A 134 -15.85 -15.63 20.30
N ASN A 135 -16.87 -15.97 21.10
CA ASN A 135 -18.05 -16.73 20.65
C ASN A 135 -17.73 -18.05 19.94
N GLY A 136 -16.68 -18.77 20.38
CA GLY A 136 -16.28 -20.07 19.84
C GLY A 136 -15.57 -20.00 18.50
N LYS A 137 -15.14 -18.81 18.05
CA LYS A 137 -14.30 -18.61 16.88
C LYS A 137 -12.96 -18.03 17.29
N GLU A 138 -11.89 -18.72 16.92
CA GLU A 138 -10.53 -18.20 17.02
C GLU A 138 -10.29 -17.16 15.93
N PHE A 139 -9.67 -16.06 16.30
CA PHE A 139 -9.21 -15.04 15.37
C PHE A 139 -7.87 -14.48 15.82
N CYS A 140 -7.05 -14.09 14.84
CA CYS A 140 -5.81 -13.38 15.10
C CYS A 140 -6.14 -11.90 15.37
N GLY A 141 -5.96 -11.44 16.60
CA GLY A 141 -6.14 -10.05 17.01
C GLY A 141 -4.88 -9.18 16.86
N GLY A 142 -3.75 -9.81 16.55
CA GLY A 142 -2.55 -9.08 16.18
C GLY A 142 -1.32 -9.96 16.18
N VAL A 143 -0.17 -9.30 16.08
CA VAL A 143 1.13 -9.95 16.18
C VAL A 143 1.97 -9.21 17.19
N PHE A 144 2.54 -9.96 18.12
CA PHE A 144 3.51 -9.47 19.07
C PHE A 144 4.93 -9.70 18.55
N TYR A 145 5.74 -8.64 18.60
CA TYR A 145 7.15 -8.65 18.28
C TYR A 145 7.95 -8.38 19.55
N LYS A 146 8.72 -9.39 19.96
CA LYS A 146 9.59 -9.30 21.13
C LYS A 146 11.06 -9.16 20.67
N PRO A 147 11.73 -8.04 20.99
CA PRO A 147 13.13 -7.87 20.63
C PRO A 147 14.02 -8.82 21.43
N GLN A 148 15.13 -9.27 20.83
CA GLN A 148 16.14 -10.06 21.55
C GLN A 148 16.79 -9.28 22.71
N ASN A 149 17.04 -7.98 22.48
CA ASN A 149 17.54 -7.05 23.50
C ASN A 149 16.46 -6.01 23.81
N VAL A 150 15.68 -6.22 24.85
CA VAL A 150 14.65 -5.27 25.30
C VAL A 150 15.35 -4.11 26.02
N LYS A 151 15.15 -2.88 25.56
CA LYS A 151 15.69 -1.67 26.21
C LYS A 151 14.69 -1.00 27.14
N ASN A 152 13.41 -1.03 26.77
CA ASN A 152 12.33 -0.33 27.48
C ASN A 152 11.21 -1.32 27.81
N GLU A 153 11.42 -2.16 28.84
CA GLU A 153 10.46 -3.22 29.20
C GLU A 153 9.09 -2.66 29.62
N HIS A 154 9.06 -1.46 30.22
CA HIS A 154 7.83 -0.80 30.65
C HIS A 154 7.01 -0.23 29.49
N ILE A 155 7.59 -0.10 28.28
CA ILE A 155 6.94 0.51 27.11
C ILE A 155 6.50 -0.58 26.14
N THR A 156 5.23 -0.53 25.74
CA THR A 156 4.70 -1.31 24.62
C THR A 156 4.21 -0.35 23.53
N VAL A 157 4.73 -0.49 22.32
CA VAL A 157 4.28 0.28 21.14
C VAL A 157 3.22 -0.51 20.40
N ALA A 158 2.00 0.02 20.33
CA ALA A 158 0.93 -0.54 19.53
C ALA A 158 0.91 0.12 18.14
N VAL A 159 1.01 -0.69 17.09
CA VAL A 159 0.99 -0.24 15.69
C VAL A 159 -0.38 -0.56 15.11
N LEU A 160 -1.12 0.49 14.78
CA LEU A 160 -2.33 0.40 13.96
C LEU A 160 -1.97 0.83 12.54
N SER A 161 -1.83 -0.15 11.66
CA SER A 161 -1.40 0.05 10.28
C SER A 161 -2.57 0.39 9.35
N ALA A 162 -2.26 1.13 8.28
CA ALA A 162 -3.28 1.50 7.30
C ALA A 162 -3.76 0.32 6.43
N TYR A 163 -2.93 -0.70 6.29
CA TYR A 163 -3.24 -1.91 5.55
C TYR A 163 -3.46 -3.09 6.49
N PRO A 164 -4.41 -3.98 6.17
CA PRO A 164 -4.59 -5.22 6.93
C PRO A 164 -3.28 -6.01 6.98
N HIS A 165 -2.94 -6.51 8.16
CA HIS A 165 -1.79 -7.37 8.37
C HIS A 165 -1.83 -8.56 7.38
N CYS A 166 -0.81 -8.71 6.55
CA CYS A 166 -0.60 -9.93 5.76
C CYS A 166 0.26 -10.88 6.61
N SER A 167 -0.27 -12.06 6.96
CA SER A 167 0.32 -13.02 7.94
C SER A 167 1.82 -13.32 7.72
N SER A 168 2.30 -13.15 6.49
CA SER A 168 3.67 -13.45 6.08
C SER A 168 4.71 -12.38 6.43
N TYR A 169 4.33 -11.11 6.67
CA TYR A 169 5.32 -10.02 6.78
C TYR A 169 4.97 -8.98 7.84
N SER A 170 5.97 -8.56 8.61
CA SER A 170 5.84 -7.48 9.59
C SER A 170 5.87 -6.09 8.95
N ASN A 171 5.03 -5.18 9.43
CA ASN A 171 4.97 -3.78 8.98
C ASN A 171 6.28 -3.03 9.24
N THR A 172 6.62 -2.03 8.41
CA THR A 172 7.80 -1.16 8.60
C THR A 172 7.83 -0.52 10.00
N PHE A 173 6.70 -0.05 10.54
CA PHE A 173 6.63 0.49 11.91
C PHE A 173 6.97 -0.58 12.94
N SER A 174 6.33 -1.75 12.85
CA SER A 174 6.55 -2.86 13.77
C SER A 174 8.03 -3.27 13.82
N ARG A 175 8.67 -3.34 12.64
CA ARG A 175 10.11 -3.64 12.52
C ARG A 175 10.99 -2.55 13.12
N PHE A 176 10.68 -1.29 12.86
CA PHE A 176 11.46 -0.16 13.37
C PHE A 176 11.51 -0.20 14.90
N PHE A 177 10.35 -0.34 15.56
CA PHE A 177 10.27 -0.34 17.02
C PHE A 177 10.85 -1.62 17.64
N ALA A 178 10.59 -2.79 17.05
CA ALA A 178 11.22 -4.02 17.50
C ALA A 178 12.75 -3.93 17.40
N ASN A 179 13.30 -3.44 16.30
CA ASN A 179 14.75 -3.26 16.16
C ASN A 179 15.32 -2.20 17.10
N ALA A 180 14.55 -1.18 17.46
CA ALA A 180 14.94 -0.18 18.45
C ALA A 180 14.90 -0.70 19.90
N GLY A 181 14.36 -1.91 20.14
CA GLY A 181 14.32 -2.56 21.45
C GLY A 181 13.02 -2.34 22.23
N TYR A 182 11.93 -1.93 21.55
CA TYR A 182 10.59 -1.80 22.14
C TYR A 182 9.78 -3.08 21.96
N ASN A 183 9.01 -3.45 22.99
CA ASN A 183 7.95 -4.43 22.83
C ASN A 183 6.89 -3.86 21.88
N THR A 184 6.59 -4.56 20.78
CA THR A 184 5.74 -4.00 19.73
C THR A 184 4.57 -4.92 19.43
N VAL A 185 3.35 -4.38 19.44
CA VAL A 185 2.12 -5.11 19.10
C VAL A 185 1.56 -4.51 17.82
N GLU A 186 1.44 -5.30 16.77
CA GLU A 186 0.73 -4.90 15.55
C GLU A 186 -0.70 -5.39 15.60
N LEU A 187 -1.66 -4.45 15.59
CA LEU A 187 -3.08 -4.77 15.61
C LEU A 187 -3.51 -5.29 14.24
N THR A 188 -4.14 -6.46 14.18
CA THR A 188 -4.75 -6.93 12.94
C THR A 188 -6.04 -6.18 12.67
N ASN A 189 -6.28 -5.98 11.38
CA ASN A 189 -7.49 -5.38 10.90
C ASN A 189 -8.65 -6.41 10.97
N PRO A 190 -9.84 -6.05 11.52
CA PRO A 190 -11.02 -6.92 11.60
C PRO A 190 -11.44 -7.57 10.28
N GLU A 191 -11.17 -6.93 9.14
CA GLU A 191 -11.44 -7.55 7.85
C GLU A 191 -10.28 -8.48 7.48
N ASN A 192 -10.55 -9.78 7.53
CA ASN A 192 -9.67 -10.81 7.00
C ASN A 192 -9.65 -10.72 5.46
N ILE A 193 -8.83 -9.80 4.96
CA ILE A 193 -8.60 -9.62 3.54
C ILE A 193 -7.42 -10.54 3.20
N ASN A 194 -7.72 -11.77 2.77
CA ASN A 194 -6.78 -12.73 2.19
C ASN A 194 -6.22 -12.27 0.82
N ILE A 195 -6.02 -10.96 0.64
CA ILE A 195 -5.42 -10.39 -0.57
C ILE A 195 -3.94 -10.25 -0.30
N LYS A 196 -3.15 -11.12 -0.94
CA LYS A 196 -1.67 -11.06 -0.88
C LYS A 196 -1.11 -9.83 -1.59
N PHE A 197 -1.79 -9.35 -2.64
CA PHE A 197 -1.35 -8.20 -3.43
C PHE A 197 -2.45 -7.15 -3.54
N LEU A 198 -2.22 -5.97 -2.96
CA LEU A 198 -3.14 -4.84 -3.11
C LEU A 198 -2.63 -3.92 -4.24
N PRO A 199 -3.46 -3.55 -5.23
CA PRO A 199 -3.13 -2.48 -6.14
C PRO A 199 -2.87 -1.18 -5.37
N LYS A 200 -1.87 -0.41 -5.81
CA LYS A 200 -1.70 0.97 -5.37
C LYS A 200 -3.03 1.71 -5.60
N ARG A 201 -3.60 2.32 -4.56
CA ARG A 201 -4.91 3.02 -4.58
C ARG A 201 -6.15 2.14 -4.78
N TYR A 202 -6.08 0.85 -4.46
CA TYR A 202 -7.24 -0.05 -4.52
C TYR A 202 -8.48 0.47 -3.78
N THR A 203 -8.29 1.10 -2.61
CA THR A 203 -9.37 1.67 -1.79
C THR A 203 -10.06 2.85 -2.48
N GLU A 204 -9.29 3.74 -3.12
CA GLU A 204 -9.80 4.89 -3.89
C GLU A 204 -10.56 4.41 -5.14
N PHE A 205 -10.05 3.38 -5.80
CA PHE A 205 -10.72 2.75 -6.93
C PHE A 205 -12.05 2.12 -6.51
N LEU A 206 -12.05 1.33 -5.44
CA LEU A 206 -13.29 0.77 -4.91
C LEU A 206 -14.28 1.85 -4.47
N ALA A 207 -13.80 2.93 -3.84
CA ALA A 207 -14.65 4.06 -3.46
C ALA A 207 -15.29 4.69 -4.69
N SER A 208 -14.51 4.93 -5.75
CA SER A 208 -14.97 5.47 -7.03
C SER A 208 -15.96 4.53 -7.72
N CYS A 209 -15.64 3.24 -7.82
CA CYS A 209 -16.54 2.23 -8.39
C CYS A 209 -17.84 2.12 -7.59
N ASN A 210 -17.78 2.14 -6.26
CA ASN A 210 -18.97 2.06 -5.42
C ASN A 210 -19.83 3.33 -5.50
N ALA A 211 -19.22 4.50 -5.63
CA ALA A 211 -19.92 5.77 -5.87
C ALA A 211 -20.67 5.73 -7.21
N VAL A 212 -20.03 5.21 -8.26
CA VAL A 212 -20.65 5.01 -9.59
C VAL A 212 -21.75 3.95 -9.54
N LEU A 213 -21.54 2.86 -8.81
CA LEU A 213 -22.48 1.73 -8.71
C LEU A 213 -23.59 1.94 -7.66
N LYS A 214 -23.66 3.09 -6.98
CA LYS A 214 -24.61 3.41 -5.89
C LYS A 214 -24.77 2.29 -4.83
N ARG A 215 -23.72 1.50 -4.58
CA ARG A 215 -23.73 0.43 -3.56
C ARG A 215 -23.42 0.98 -2.17
N ASN A 216 -24.27 1.87 -1.65
CA ASN A 216 -24.05 2.49 -0.33
C ASN A 216 -24.80 1.81 0.83
N GLY A 217 -25.76 0.92 0.56
CA GLY A 217 -26.69 0.42 1.58
C GLY A 217 -26.22 -0.71 2.52
N LYS A 218 -24.98 -1.22 2.40
CA LYS A 218 -24.47 -2.33 3.28
C LYS A 218 -23.27 -1.95 4.15
N LYS A 219 -22.81 -0.69 4.14
CA LYS A 219 -21.57 -0.28 4.82
C LYS A 219 -21.72 -0.09 6.33
N GLU A 220 -22.75 0.62 6.79
CA GLU A 220 -22.88 1.03 8.20
C GLU A 220 -22.96 -0.16 9.18
N HIS A 221 -23.73 -1.20 8.87
CA HIS A 221 -23.86 -2.37 9.74
C HIS A 221 -22.55 -3.17 9.86
N LYS A 222 -21.75 -3.20 8.78
CA LYS A 222 -20.46 -3.90 8.74
C LYS A 222 -19.37 -3.08 9.43
N GLU A 223 -19.40 -1.75 9.31
CA GLU A 223 -18.48 -0.84 9.99
C GLU A 223 -18.68 -0.87 11.51
N LYS A 224 -19.93 -0.87 12.00
CA LYS A 224 -20.23 -0.98 13.43
C LYS A 224 -19.75 -2.31 14.03
N GLN A 225 -20.05 -3.43 13.37
CA GLN A 225 -19.57 -4.76 13.80
C GLN A 225 -18.03 -4.85 13.81
N ASN A 226 -17.36 -4.23 12.84
CA ASN A 226 -15.90 -4.18 12.79
C ASN A 226 -15.30 -3.30 13.90
N SER A 227 -16.00 -2.23 14.30
CA SER A 227 -15.57 -1.37 15.42
C SER A 227 -15.69 -2.08 16.77
N ASP A 228 -16.78 -2.83 16.99
CA ASP A 228 -16.95 -3.60 18.24
C ASP A 228 -15.86 -4.68 18.38
N PHE A 229 -15.55 -5.36 17.28
CA PHE A 229 -14.45 -6.33 17.23
C PHE A 229 -13.08 -5.70 17.45
N PHE A 230 -12.84 -4.51 16.88
CA PHE A 230 -11.63 -3.74 17.12
C PHE A 230 -11.47 -3.38 18.60
N ASN A 231 -12.55 -2.87 19.23
CA ASN A 231 -12.56 -2.51 20.65
C ASN A 231 -12.31 -3.73 21.54
N PHE A 232 -12.90 -4.89 21.22
CA PHE A 232 -12.63 -6.15 21.92
C PHE A 232 -11.14 -6.53 21.82
N THR A 233 -10.58 -6.49 20.61
CA THR A 233 -9.17 -6.84 20.36
C THR A 233 -8.21 -5.94 21.13
N VAL A 234 -8.46 -4.63 21.12
CA VAL A 234 -7.70 -3.65 21.91
C VAL A 234 -7.78 -3.98 23.40
N SER A 235 -8.98 -4.28 23.92
CA SER A 235 -9.17 -4.57 25.34
C SER A 235 -8.41 -5.82 25.80
N GLU A 236 -8.38 -6.87 24.98
CA GLU A 236 -7.65 -8.10 25.27
C GLU A 236 -6.13 -7.85 25.28
N ILE A 237 -5.63 -7.06 24.33
CA ILE A 237 -4.21 -6.70 24.26
C ILE A 237 -3.76 -5.86 25.46
N LEU A 238 -4.59 -4.90 25.88
CA LEU A 238 -4.33 -4.12 27.09
C LEU A 238 -4.35 -5.01 28.35
N ASN A 239 -5.24 -6.01 28.39
CA ASN A 239 -5.30 -6.98 29.50
C ASN A 239 -4.08 -7.90 29.57
N LEU A 240 -3.49 -8.28 28.44
CA LEU A 240 -2.28 -9.11 28.40
C LEU A 240 -1.06 -8.41 29.02
N ARG A 241 -1.05 -7.07 29.03
CA ARG A 241 0.12 -6.27 29.46
C ARG A 241 -0.28 -5.09 30.36
N LYS A 242 -1.10 -5.37 31.38
CA LYS A 242 -1.61 -4.37 32.33
C LYS A 242 -0.55 -3.48 32.99
N ASN A 243 0.68 -3.96 33.08
CA ASN A 243 1.78 -3.24 33.74
C ASN A 243 2.68 -2.45 32.77
N SER A 244 2.36 -2.41 31.46
CA SER A 244 3.14 -1.64 30.48
C SER A 244 2.40 -0.37 30.05
N SER A 245 3.14 0.71 29.87
CA SER A 245 2.68 1.93 29.24
C SER A 245 2.51 1.71 27.73
N PHE A 246 1.27 1.81 27.26
CA PHE A 246 0.95 1.64 25.85
C PHE A 246 1.00 2.97 25.09
N TYR A 247 1.86 3.05 24.09
CA TYR A 247 1.91 4.16 23.13
C TYR A 247 1.46 3.66 21.76
N VAL A 248 0.48 4.33 21.16
CA VAL A 248 -0.11 3.91 19.88
C VAL A 248 0.38 4.79 18.76
N ILE A 249 0.86 4.19 17.67
CA ILE A 249 1.06 4.86 16.38
C ILE A 249 -0.01 4.36 15.42
N ALA A 250 -0.81 5.29 14.89
CA ALA A 250 -2.02 4.96 14.16
C ALA A 250 -2.08 5.65 12.80
N GLU A 251 -2.23 4.83 11.75
CA GLU A 251 -2.45 5.28 10.38
C GLU A 251 -3.61 4.50 9.74
N GLY A 252 -4.47 5.17 8.97
CA GLY A 252 -5.52 4.53 8.18
C GLY A 252 -6.91 4.46 8.81
N ARG A 253 -7.67 3.41 8.52
CA ARG A 253 -9.15 3.48 8.59
C ARG A 253 -9.78 3.39 9.98
N TYR A 254 -9.09 2.83 10.98
CA TYR A 254 -9.63 2.67 12.34
C TYR A 254 -9.23 3.79 13.30
N ARG A 255 -8.71 4.93 12.79
CA ARG A 255 -8.32 6.05 13.65
C ARG A 255 -9.48 6.61 14.47
N GLN A 256 -10.67 6.72 13.87
CA GLN A 256 -11.86 7.19 14.59
C GLN A 256 -12.25 6.22 15.71
N ALA A 257 -12.34 4.92 15.40
CA ALA A 257 -12.66 3.90 16.40
C ALA A 257 -11.64 3.87 17.55
N LEU A 258 -10.35 4.05 17.26
CA LEU A 258 -9.30 4.15 18.26
C LEU A 258 -9.47 5.40 19.15
N TYR A 259 -9.80 6.55 18.57
CA TYR A 259 -10.05 7.77 19.33
C TYR A 259 -11.31 7.64 20.21
N ASP A 260 -12.40 7.09 19.67
CA ASP A 260 -13.62 6.84 20.42
C ASP A 260 -13.36 5.90 21.61
N TYR A 261 -12.56 4.84 21.40
CA TYR A 261 -12.14 3.93 22.47
C TYR A 261 -11.32 4.64 23.56
N PHE A 262 -10.40 5.53 23.17
CA PHE A 262 -9.59 6.33 24.10
C PHE A 262 -10.46 7.26 24.95
N VAL A 263 -11.48 7.89 24.36
CA VAL A 263 -12.43 8.75 25.08
C VAL A 263 -13.26 7.93 26.07
N GLN A 264 -13.71 6.73 25.68
CA GLN A 264 -14.50 5.84 26.52
C GLN A 264 -13.69 5.20 27.66
N ASN A 265 -12.37 5.03 27.49
CA ASN A 265 -11.49 4.37 28.45
C ASN A 265 -10.29 5.26 28.80
N PRO A 266 -10.48 6.31 29.63
CA PRO A 266 -9.39 7.17 30.08
C PRO A 266 -8.31 6.34 30.78
N GLY A 267 -7.07 6.43 30.30
CA GLY A 267 -5.93 5.66 30.85
C GLY A 267 -5.64 4.34 30.15
N ALA A 268 -6.42 3.95 29.14
CA ALA A 268 -6.12 2.79 28.30
C ALA A 268 -4.78 2.92 27.54
N PHE A 269 -4.42 4.15 27.15
CA PHE A 269 -3.19 4.46 26.44
C PHE A 269 -2.45 5.59 27.13
N SER A 270 -1.13 5.43 27.28
CA SER A 270 -0.23 6.48 27.76
C SER A 270 -0.11 7.59 26.72
N GLY A 271 -0.22 7.28 25.42
CA GLY A 271 -0.34 8.28 24.36
C GLY A 271 -0.72 7.71 22.99
N ILE A 272 -1.33 8.53 22.14
CA ILE A 272 -1.74 8.16 20.78
C ILE A 272 -1.19 9.17 19.77
N PHE A 273 -0.53 8.66 18.74
CA PHE A 273 0.06 9.42 17.66
C PHE A 273 -0.62 9.05 16.34
N PHE A 274 -1.43 9.97 15.83
CA PHE A 274 -2.14 9.80 14.57
C PHE A 274 -1.32 10.36 13.42
N ILE A 275 -1.13 9.55 12.38
CA ILE A 275 -0.58 10.00 11.10
C ILE A 275 -1.77 10.33 10.19
N LEU A 276 -1.87 11.60 9.79
CA LEU A 276 -2.97 12.16 9.00
C LEU A 276 -2.47 12.80 7.71
N SER A 277 -3.27 12.71 6.65
CA SER A 277 -3.13 13.57 5.48
C SER A 277 -3.65 14.98 5.77
N GLU A 278 -3.25 15.94 4.95
CA GLU A 278 -3.75 17.32 5.00
C GLU A 278 -5.27 17.44 4.83
N GLU A 279 -5.91 16.45 4.22
CA GLU A 279 -7.34 16.38 3.97
C GLU A 279 -8.10 15.59 5.04
N GLU A 280 -7.40 14.93 5.96
CA GLU A 280 -8.00 14.00 6.93
C GLU A 280 -8.16 14.63 8.31
N GLU A 281 -9.30 14.40 8.94
CA GLU A 281 -9.61 14.88 10.29
C GLU A 281 -10.19 13.75 11.16
N ILE A 282 -10.04 13.89 12.48
CA ILE A 282 -10.68 13.03 13.49
C ILE A 282 -11.81 13.84 14.12
N SER A 283 -13.03 13.32 14.07
CA SER A 283 -14.19 14.05 14.59
C SER A 283 -14.22 14.05 16.11
N GLY A 284 -14.63 15.18 16.70
CA GLY A 284 -14.74 15.32 18.16
C GLY A 284 -13.39 15.40 18.90
N ILE A 285 -12.30 15.73 18.19
CA ILE A 285 -10.98 15.82 18.83
C ILE A 285 -10.91 16.95 19.86
N ASN A 286 -10.49 16.62 21.08
CA ASN A 286 -10.29 17.62 22.12
C ASN A 286 -8.96 18.36 21.91
N ARG A 287 -9.05 19.61 21.44
CA ARG A 287 -7.88 20.45 21.14
C ARG A 287 -7.03 20.79 22.37
N GLU A 288 -7.61 20.76 23.57
CA GLU A 288 -6.88 21.03 24.81
C GLU A 288 -6.01 19.84 25.24
N ARG A 289 -6.31 18.62 24.76
CA ARG A 289 -5.55 17.39 25.07
C ARG A 289 -4.82 16.84 23.85
N SER A 290 -4.67 17.63 22.80
CA SER A 290 -3.98 17.24 21.58
C SER A 290 -2.98 18.29 21.11
N CYS A 291 -1.88 17.81 20.55
CA CYS A 291 -0.89 18.64 19.88
C CYS A 291 -0.85 18.33 18.38
N ILE A 292 -0.37 19.28 17.58
CA ILE A 292 -0.26 19.15 16.13
C ILE A 292 1.20 19.31 15.72
N LEU A 293 1.70 18.34 14.96
CA LEU A 293 3.01 18.36 14.31
C LEU A 293 2.77 18.35 12.79
N ASP A 294 3.10 19.43 12.10
CA ASP A 294 2.94 19.54 10.65
C ASP A 294 4.28 19.40 9.94
N GLU A 295 4.44 18.34 9.14
CA GLU A 295 5.66 18.05 8.38
C GLU A 295 5.93 19.08 7.25
N ARG A 296 4.92 19.85 6.83
CA ARG A 296 5.12 20.95 5.87
C ARG A 296 5.89 22.11 6.46
N GLY A 297 5.82 22.27 7.78
CA GLY A 297 6.54 23.28 8.54
C GLY A 297 7.82 22.73 9.17
N GLN A 298 8.45 23.55 10.00
CA GLN A 298 9.55 23.09 10.84
C GLN A 298 8.97 22.34 12.05
N LEU A 299 9.29 21.04 12.16
CA LEU A 299 8.93 20.26 13.35
C LEU A 299 9.67 20.80 14.58
N LYS A 300 8.91 21.23 15.58
CA LYS A 300 9.43 21.70 16.86
C LYS A 300 9.06 20.70 17.93
N PHE A 301 10.09 20.20 18.62
CA PHE A 301 9.92 19.33 19.76
C PHE A 301 10.25 20.14 21.03
N SER A 302 9.25 20.40 21.85
CA SER A 302 9.39 21.08 23.15
C SER A 302 8.89 20.16 24.27
N HIS A 303 9.33 20.40 25.51
CA HIS A 303 8.83 19.69 26.69
C HIS A 303 7.33 19.95 26.94
N GLU A 304 6.72 20.97 26.35
CA GLU A 304 5.26 21.16 26.43
C GLU A 304 4.49 20.02 25.72
N LEU A 305 5.11 19.37 24.72
CA LEU A 305 4.46 18.27 23.99
C LEU A 305 4.14 17.06 24.86
N SER A 306 4.87 16.86 25.97
CA SER A 306 4.60 15.74 26.88
C SER A 306 3.32 15.87 27.69
N GLU A 307 2.70 17.05 27.74
CA GLU A 307 1.40 17.24 28.40
C GLU A 307 0.24 16.67 27.57
N PHE A 308 0.42 16.55 26.25
CA PHE A 308 -0.65 16.17 25.33
C PHE A 308 -0.68 14.66 25.07
N PRO A 309 -1.71 13.92 25.53
CA PRO A 309 -1.85 12.48 25.28
C PRO A 309 -2.11 12.12 23.83
N VAL A 310 -2.56 13.07 23.02
CA VAL A 310 -2.84 12.86 21.60
C VAL A 310 -1.93 13.76 20.77
N CYS A 311 -1.30 13.20 19.74
CA CYS A 311 -0.51 13.95 18.76
C CYS A 311 -1.05 13.70 17.35
N LEU A 312 -1.30 14.78 16.61
CA LEU A 312 -1.72 14.75 15.22
C LEU A 312 -0.53 15.12 14.34
N PHE A 313 0.04 14.13 13.66
CA PHE A 313 1.12 14.31 12.72
C PHE A 313 0.58 14.43 11.30
N ILE A 314 0.55 15.67 10.80
CA ILE A 314 0.06 16.01 9.47
C ILE A 314 1.20 15.87 8.47
N ARG A 315 0.94 15.11 7.40
CA ARG A 315 1.90 14.85 6.32
C ARG A 315 1.26 15.06 4.95
N PRO A 316 2.07 15.42 3.92
CA PRO A 316 1.64 15.36 2.54
C PRO A 316 1.08 13.98 2.19
N LYS A 317 -0.01 13.96 1.43
CA LYS A 317 -0.75 12.73 1.08
C LYS A 317 0.15 11.70 0.39
N GLU A 318 1.10 12.16 -0.42
CA GLU A 318 2.05 11.32 -1.17
C GLU A 318 2.99 10.53 -0.25
N LYS A 319 3.21 11.00 0.98
CA LYS A 319 4.09 10.38 1.98
C LYS A 319 3.39 9.33 2.84
N LEU A 320 2.06 9.23 2.76
CA LEU A 320 1.29 8.27 3.52
C LEU A 320 1.40 6.86 2.96
N SER A 321 1.10 5.92 3.84
CA SER A 321 0.99 4.50 3.56
C SER A 321 0.05 4.18 2.40
N GLN A 322 -1.01 4.97 2.13
CA GLN A 322 -2.00 4.69 1.09
C GLN A 322 -1.41 4.53 -0.33
N PHE A 323 -0.14 4.91 -0.50
CA PHE A 323 0.67 4.76 -1.72
C PHE A 323 1.66 3.58 -1.70
N GLY A 324 1.65 2.77 -0.64
CA GLY A 324 2.52 1.62 -0.40
C GLY A 324 3.74 1.91 0.46
N GLU A 325 4.31 0.84 1.06
CA GLU A 325 5.64 0.90 1.69
C GLU A 325 6.77 0.88 0.65
N LEU A 326 6.49 0.57 -0.63
CA LEU A 326 7.44 0.66 -1.73
C LEU A 326 7.11 1.82 -2.70
N ARG A 327 7.87 2.91 -2.62
CA ARG A 327 7.90 4.03 -3.59
C ARG A 327 9.34 4.24 -4.06
N CYS A 328 9.62 4.19 -5.37
CA CYS A 328 10.99 4.29 -5.87
C CYS A 328 11.02 5.06 -7.20
N ASP A 329 11.90 6.06 -7.29
CA ASP A 329 12.10 6.89 -8.49
C ASP A 329 13.09 6.26 -9.49
N ASP A 330 14.10 5.49 -9.02
CA ASP A 330 15.08 4.77 -9.86
C ASP A 330 15.39 3.36 -9.32
N VAL A 331 15.03 2.38 -10.13
CA VAL A 331 14.85 0.98 -9.79
C VAL A 331 16.05 0.14 -10.17
N LEU A 332 16.75 0.56 -11.22
CA LEU A 332 18.01 -0.03 -11.63
C LEU A 332 19.04 0.22 -10.51
N ALA A 333 19.06 1.43 -9.96
CA ALA A 333 19.89 1.79 -8.81
C ALA A 333 19.53 1.00 -7.55
N ALA A 334 18.23 0.87 -7.22
CA ALA A 334 17.79 0.09 -6.07
C ALA A 334 18.17 -1.40 -6.17
N ARG A 335 18.19 -1.97 -7.38
CA ARG A 335 18.60 -3.36 -7.61
C ARG A 335 20.11 -3.54 -7.55
N LEU A 336 20.88 -2.64 -8.17
CA LEU A 336 22.35 -2.67 -8.17
C LEU A 336 22.94 -2.43 -6.77
N LEU A 337 22.23 -1.71 -5.89
CA LEU A 337 22.66 -1.39 -4.53
C LEU A 337 22.00 -2.25 -3.44
N GLY A 338 21.28 -3.32 -3.81
CA GLY A 338 20.66 -4.23 -2.86
C GLY A 338 19.45 -3.63 -2.12
N ALA A 339 18.32 -3.52 -2.83
CA ALA A 339 16.90 -3.46 -2.42
C ALA A 339 16.47 -2.68 -1.16
N SER A 340 17.34 -1.87 -0.56
CA SER A 340 17.14 -1.22 0.74
C SER A 340 16.77 0.26 0.64
N ARG A 341 16.84 0.85 -0.57
CA ARG A 341 16.49 2.26 -0.81
C ARG A 341 15.10 2.37 -1.42
N ASP A 342 14.12 2.58 -0.54
CA ASP A 342 12.74 2.84 -0.94
C ASP A 342 12.19 4.08 -0.21
N LEU A 343 11.59 5.01 -0.95
CA LEU A 343 11.03 6.28 -0.47
C LEU A 343 9.82 6.05 0.45
N GLY A 344 9.00 5.03 0.18
CA GLY A 344 7.85 4.65 1.00
C GLY A 344 8.29 4.18 2.38
N ARG A 345 9.27 3.29 2.39
CA ARG A 345 9.90 2.80 3.63
C ARG A 345 10.63 3.92 4.35
N LYS A 346 11.37 4.76 3.62
CA LYS A 346 12.07 5.93 4.18
C LYS A 346 11.08 6.87 4.86
N ASP A 347 9.98 7.22 4.19
CA ASP A 347 8.99 8.13 4.74
C ASP A 347 8.29 7.54 5.98
N ARG A 348 8.06 6.22 6.02
CA ARG A 348 7.56 5.56 7.23
C ARG A 348 8.58 5.50 8.35
N ILE A 349 9.86 5.24 8.05
CA ILE A 349 10.94 5.34 9.03
C ILE A 349 11.00 6.77 9.57
N THR A 350 10.90 7.79 8.72
CA THR A 350 10.85 9.19 9.17
C THR A 350 9.65 9.47 10.08
N ALA A 351 8.46 8.93 9.78
CA ALA A 351 7.33 9.03 10.72
C ALA A 351 7.59 8.29 12.03
N ALA A 352 8.20 7.11 11.97
CA ALA A 352 8.54 6.32 13.16
C ALA A 352 9.55 7.06 14.05
N GLU A 353 10.55 7.73 13.44
CA GLU A 353 11.53 8.57 14.14
C GLU A 353 10.88 9.79 14.80
N VAL A 354 9.93 10.44 14.12
CA VAL A 354 9.16 11.57 14.69
C VAL A 354 8.33 11.10 15.89
N PHE A 355 7.65 9.96 15.75
CA PHE A 355 6.92 9.33 16.85
C PHE A 355 7.85 8.94 18.00
N GLU A 356 9.00 8.32 17.73
CA GLU A 356 9.95 7.90 18.77
C GLU A 356 10.47 9.11 19.58
N LYS A 357 10.72 10.25 18.91
CA LYS A 357 11.06 11.50 19.59
C LYS A 357 9.93 12.00 20.50
N TRP A 358 8.70 12.01 20.01
CA TRP A 358 7.53 12.39 20.80
C TRP A 358 7.30 11.44 21.99
N LEU A 359 7.45 10.13 21.77
CA LEU A 359 7.35 9.08 22.79
C LEU A 359 8.37 9.31 23.89
N LYS A 360 9.65 9.58 23.55
CA LYS A 360 10.70 9.83 24.55
C LYS A 360 10.39 11.03 25.44
N ILE A 361 9.97 12.15 24.84
CA ILE A 361 9.58 13.36 25.58
C ILE A 361 8.43 13.06 26.55
N ARG A 362 7.45 12.26 26.11
CA ARG A 362 6.28 11.89 26.92
C ARG A 362 6.58 10.87 28.02
N ASP A 363 7.47 9.94 27.76
CA ASP A 363 7.86 8.93 28.74
C ASP A 363 8.64 9.55 29.91
N GLU A 364 9.47 10.56 29.65
CA GLU A 364 10.20 11.32 30.68
C GLU A 364 9.28 11.89 31.77
N ILE A 365 8.08 12.38 31.41
CA ILE A 365 7.08 12.85 32.39
C ILE A 365 6.37 11.70 33.09
N THR A 366 6.10 10.60 32.38
CA THR A 366 5.36 9.45 32.93
C THR A 366 6.14 8.78 34.08
N ILE A 367 7.48 8.79 34.00
CA ILE A 367 8.37 8.31 35.06
C ILE A 367 8.46 9.31 36.23
N GLY A 368 8.33 10.63 35.97
CA GLY A 368 8.39 11.68 37.00
C GLY A 368 7.14 11.79 37.91
N HIS A 369 6.06 11.06 37.59
CA HIS A 369 4.81 11.05 38.35
C HIS A 369 4.47 9.70 39.01
N LEU A 370 5.39 8.73 38.97
CA LEU A 370 5.38 7.51 39.81
C LEU A 370 6.19 7.74 41.08
#